data_AF-A0A8R7QNW6-F1
#
_entry.id   AF-A0A8R7QNW6-F1
#
_cell.length_a   1.000
_cell.length_b   1.000
_cell.length_c   1.000
_cell.angle_alpha   90.00
_cell.angle_beta   90.00
_cell.angle_gamma   90.00
#
_symmetry.space_group_name_H-M   'P 1'
#
loop_
_entity.id
_entity.type
_entity.pdbx_description
1 polymer ?
#
loop_
_entity_poly.entity_id
_entity_poly.type
_entity_poly.pdbx_seq_one_letter_code
_entity_poly.pdbx_strand_id
1 'polypeptide(L)'
;MDKAFVMFCEGCSSYGPFWDHYLEYRKESLARPREVMFLRYEEVVSDTSKVIRKLGGFLGVPFTQEEESGGVVEQVADLCGSASLSNTPANRTSRVEVAGGQLVVDPSSFFRKGKVGDWVNHMSKDMEARMDQVVAEKFQGSCLMF
;
A
#
# COMPACT_ATOMS: atom_id res chain seq x y z
N MET A 1 -5.12 15.47 -14.98
CA MET A 1 -4.08 14.82 -14.16
C MET A 1 -3.13 15.86 -13.59
N ASP A 2 -2.72 16.82 -14.40
CA ASP A 2 -1.69 17.83 -14.10
C ASP A 2 -1.95 18.61 -12.81
N LYS A 3 -3.16 19.16 -12.63
CA LYS A 3 -3.49 19.91 -11.40
C LYS A 3 -3.39 19.05 -10.13
N ALA A 4 -3.89 17.82 -10.18
CA ALA A 4 -3.84 16.90 -9.04
C ALA A 4 -2.40 16.47 -8.74
N PHE A 5 -1.60 16.22 -9.78
CA PHE A 5 -0.18 15.91 -9.65
C PHE A 5 0.60 17.06 -9.03
N VAL A 6 0.38 18.30 -9.49
CA VAL A 6 1.03 19.49 -8.93
C VAL A 6 0.67 19.67 -7.46
N MET A 7 -0.62 19.57 -7.11
CA MET A 7 -1.09 19.63 -5.72
C MET A 7 -0.43 18.55 -4.86
N PHE A 8 -0.33 17.31 -5.34
CA PHE A 8 0.34 16.23 -4.61
C PHE A 8 1.84 16.53 -4.38
N CYS A 9 2.56 17.01 -5.40
CA CYS A 9 3.98 17.39 -5.27
C CYS A 9 4.17 18.53 -4.24
N GLU A 10 3.21 19.43 -4.15
CA GLU A 10 3.20 20.54 -3.18
C GLU A 10 2.76 20.11 -1.77
N GLY A 11 2.41 18.83 -1.58
CA GLY A 11 1.92 18.27 -0.31
C GLY A 11 0.44 18.51 -0.04
N CYS A 12 -0.28 19.13 -0.99
CA CYS A 12 -1.71 19.41 -0.92
C CYS A 12 -2.54 18.16 -1.33
N SER A 13 -2.53 17.14 -0.49
CA SER A 13 -3.36 15.93 -0.65
C SER A 13 -4.10 15.60 0.63
N SER A 14 -5.14 14.77 0.54
CA SER A 14 -5.76 14.19 1.74
C SER A 14 -4.70 13.46 2.56
N TYR A 15 -4.63 13.77 3.86
CA TYR A 15 -3.60 13.26 4.79
C TYR A 15 -2.15 13.60 4.40
N GLY A 16 -1.95 14.59 3.51
CA GLY A 16 -0.63 15.04 3.08
C GLY A 16 0.04 16.00 4.07
N PRO A 17 1.34 16.26 3.89
CA PRO A 17 2.19 15.75 2.80
C PRO A 17 2.54 14.26 2.93
N PHE A 18 2.53 13.52 1.81
CA PHE A 18 2.83 12.08 1.80
C PHE A 18 4.20 11.75 2.40
N TRP A 19 5.21 12.57 2.08
CA TRP A 19 6.59 12.37 2.52
C TRP A 19 6.71 12.38 4.04
N ASP A 20 6.09 13.36 4.70
CA ASP A 20 6.17 13.54 6.14
C ASP A 20 5.53 12.35 6.85
N HIS A 21 4.34 11.94 6.38
CA HIS A 21 3.65 10.75 6.88
C HIS A 21 4.52 9.50 6.71
N TYR A 22 5.12 9.29 5.54
CA TYR A 22 5.97 8.12 5.27
C TYR A 22 7.21 8.09 6.18
N LEU A 23 7.90 9.22 6.32
CA LEU A 23 9.11 9.36 7.12
C LEU A 23 8.84 9.23 8.62
N GLU A 24 7.71 9.73 9.11
CA GLU A 24 7.31 9.60 10.51
C GLU A 24 7.11 8.12 10.89
N TYR A 25 6.33 7.36 10.10
CA TYR A 25 6.16 5.93 10.37
C TYR A 25 7.44 5.13 10.18
N ARG A 26 8.33 5.55 9.26
CA ARG A 26 9.65 4.95 9.15
C ARG A 26 10.47 5.17 10.43
N LYS A 27 10.50 6.40 10.95
CA LYS A 27 11.19 6.73 12.20
C LYS A 27 10.62 5.92 13.37
N GLU A 28 9.30 5.84 13.50
CA GLU A 28 8.64 5.06 14.56
C GLU A 28 8.96 3.56 14.45
N SER A 29 9.05 3.01 13.24
CA SER A 29 9.45 1.61 13.06
C SER A 29 10.88 1.31 13.52
N LEU A 30 11.78 2.30 13.45
CA LEU A 30 13.15 2.16 13.96
C LEU A 30 13.21 2.35 15.48
N ALA A 31 12.41 3.27 16.03
CA ALA A 31 12.36 3.53 17.46
C ALA A 31 11.66 2.39 18.23
N ARG A 32 10.62 1.80 17.64
CA ARG A 32 9.74 0.81 18.27
C ARG A 32 9.56 -0.43 17.39
N PRO A 33 10.64 -1.17 17.05
CA PRO A 33 10.59 -2.28 16.08
C PRO A 33 9.72 -3.48 16.50
N ARG A 34 9.34 -3.56 17.78
CA ARG A 34 8.42 -4.59 18.30
C ARG A 34 6.95 -4.18 18.24
N GLU A 35 6.66 -2.90 18.03
CA GLU A 35 5.31 -2.33 18.08
C GLU A 35 4.89 -1.72 16.74
N VAL A 36 5.86 -1.36 15.89
CA VAL A 36 5.62 -0.77 14.57
C VAL A 36 6.40 -1.54 13.51
N MET A 37 5.67 -2.28 12.66
CA MET A 37 6.26 -2.93 11.50
C MET A 37 6.08 -2.08 10.25
N PHE A 38 7.20 -1.74 9.61
CA PHE A 38 7.21 -1.02 8.34
C PHE A 38 7.29 -1.99 7.16
N LEU A 39 6.39 -1.81 6.19
CA LEU A 39 6.32 -2.58 4.95
C LEU A 39 6.22 -1.64 3.74
N ARG A 40 6.83 -2.03 2.62
CA ARG A 40 6.67 -1.36 1.32
C ARG A 40 5.80 -2.20 0.41
N TYR A 41 4.91 -1.57 -0.35
CA TYR A 41 3.97 -2.30 -1.20
C TYR A 41 4.67 -3.18 -2.24
N GLU A 42 5.76 -2.68 -2.83
CA GLU A 42 6.59 -3.42 -3.78
C GLU A 42 7.18 -4.69 -3.16
N GLU A 43 7.58 -4.64 -1.88
CA GLU A 43 8.07 -5.82 -1.17
C GLU A 43 6.94 -6.84 -0.97
N VAL A 44 5.75 -6.38 -0.60
CA VAL A 44 4.57 -7.24 -0.44
C VAL A 44 4.23 -7.95 -1.75
N VAL A 45 4.22 -7.22 -2.87
CA VAL A 45 3.90 -7.80 -4.19
C VAL A 45 5.01 -8.73 -4.67
N SER A 46 6.28 -8.45 -4.35
CA SER A 46 7.41 -9.27 -4.79
C SER A 46 7.48 -10.64 -4.12
N ASP A 47 7.13 -10.73 -2.83
CA ASP A 47 7.19 -11.96 -2.03
C ASP A 47 6.16 -11.91 -0.89
N THR A 48 4.89 -12.10 -1.26
CA THR A 48 3.75 -12.06 -0.33
C THR A 48 3.92 -13.06 0.81
N SER A 49 4.36 -14.29 0.52
CA SER A 49 4.49 -15.35 1.52
C SER A 49 5.55 -15.01 2.57
N LYS A 50 6.68 -14.41 2.17
CA LYS A 50 7.67 -13.91 3.13
C LYS A 50 7.12 -12.80 4.03
N VAL A 51 6.34 -11.88 3.47
CA VAL A 51 5.69 -10.82 4.27
C VAL A 51 4.66 -11.40 5.24
N ILE A 52 3.87 -12.39 4.83
CA ILE A 52 2.90 -13.07 5.69
C ILE A 52 3.60 -13.76 6.88
N ARG A 53 4.69 -14.49 6.63
CA ARG A 53 5.50 -15.09 7.71
C ARG A 53 6.04 -14.03 8.69
N LYS A 54 6.56 -12.92 8.15
CA LYS A 54 7.04 -11.79 8.95
C LYS A 54 5.93 -11.18 9.79
N LEU A 55 4.72 -11.00 9.22
CA LEU A 55 3.53 -10.50 9.93
C LEU A 55 3.12 -11.43 11.08
N GLY A 56 3.07 -12.75 10.85
CA GLY A 56 2.74 -13.71 11.89
C GLY A 56 3.69 -13.63 13.08
N GLY A 57 5.01 -13.60 12.80
CA GLY A 57 6.02 -13.39 13.84
C GLY A 57 5.89 -12.05 14.58
N PHE A 58 5.58 -10.96 13.86
CA PHE A 58 5.39 -9.64 14.45
C PHE A 58 4.15 -9.56 15.35
N LEU A 59 3.05 -10.23 14.96
CA LEU A 59 1.81 -10.29 15.75
C LEU A 59 1.88 -11.28 16.93
N GLY A 60 3.01 -11.97 17.12
CA GLY A 60 3.17 -12.98 18.18
C GLY A 60 2.48 -14.31 17.88
N VAL A 61 2.11 -14.56 16.62
CA VAL A 61 1.47 -15.79 16.13
C VAL A 61 2.25 -16.35 14.94
N PRO A 62 3.51 -16.79 15.13
CA PRO A 62 4.30 -17.39 14.06
C PRO A 62 3.65 -18.69 13.59
N PHE A 63 3.74 -18.97 12.29
CA PHE A 63 3.25 -20.22 11.71
C PHE A 63 4.04 -21.41 12.25
N THR A 64 3.36 -22.52 12.53
CA THR A 64 4.04 -23.77 12.89
C THR A 64 4.62 -24.46 11.66
N GLN A 65 5.52 -25.42 11.87
CA GLN A 65 6.08 -26.22 10.78
C GLN A 65 4.98 -26.99 10.03
N GLU A 66 3.97 -27.47 10.75
CA GLU A 66 2.82 -28.15 10.18
C GLU A 66 1.98 -27.21 9.31
N GLU A 67 1.72 -25.98 9.76
CA GLU A 67 1.01 -24.96 8.99
C GLU A 67 1.77 -24.55 7.73
N GLU A 68 3.09 -24.38 7.83
CA GLU A 68 3.93 -24.07 6.67
C GLU A 68 3.96 -25.23 5.68
N SER A 69 4.17 -26.46 6.15
CA SER A 69 4.17 -27.65 5.28
C SER A 69 2.79 -27.95 4.68
N GLY A 70 1.72 -27.56 5.38
CA GLY A 70 0.33 -27.65 4.93
C GLY A 70 -0.10 -26.53 4.00
N GLY A 71 0.79 -25.58 3.68
CA GLY A 71 0.53 -24.49 2.74
C GLY A 71 -0.43 -23.41 3.26
N VAL A 72 -0.51 -23.22 4.59
CA VAL A 72 -1.42 -22.22 5.19
C VAL A 72 -1.01 -20.81 4.78
N VAL A 73 0.29 -20.54 4.65
CA VAL A 73 0.80 -19.22 4.21
C VAL A 73 0.29 -18.87 2.82
N GLU A 74 0.32 -19.84 1.90
CA GLU A 74 -0.17 -19.69 0.53
C GLU A 74 -1.69 -19.53 0.50
N GLN A 75 -2.43 -20.27 1.33
CA GLN A 75 -3.88 -20.10 1.47
C GLN A 75 -4.27 -18.71 1.97
N VAL A 76 -3.52 -18.14 2.93
CA VAL A 76 -3.71 -16.76 3.39
C VAL A 76 -3.41 -15.76 2.26
N ALA A 77 -2.32 -15.96 1.52
CA ALA A 77 -1.96 -15.12 0.39
C ALA A 77 -3.06 -15.12 -0.70
N ASP A 78 -3.62 -16.29 -0.99
CA ASP A 78 -4.70 -16.46 -1.95
C ASP A 78 -6.00 -15.81 -1.46
N LEU A 79 -6.37 -16.02 -0.19
CA LEU A 79 -7.59 -15.45 0.39
C LEU A 79 -7.55 -13.92 0.41
N CYS A 80 -6.42 -13.34 0.82
CA CYS A 80 -6.22 -11.90 0.92
C CYS A 80 -5.74 -11.26 -0.41
N GLY A 81 -5.52 -12.07 -1.45
CA GLY A 81 -5.05 -11.61 -2.75
C GLY A 81 -6.06 -10.70 -3.43
N SER A 82 -5.56 -9.69 -4.17
CA SER A 82 -6.42 -8.73 -4.86
C SER A 82 -7.45 -9.40 -5.77
N ALA A 83 -7.11 -10.51 -6.43
CA ALA A 83 -8.02 -11.23 -7.31
C ALA A 83 -9.17 -11.90 -6.54
N SER A 84 -8.89 -12.52 -5.39
CA SER A 84 -9.90 -13.15 -4.55
C SER A 84 -10.80 -12.10 -3.90
N LEU A 85 -10.21 -11.05 -3.35
CA LEU A 85 -10.93 -9.96 -2.70
C LEU A 85 -11.81 -9.20 -3.70
N SER A 86 -11.31 -8.84 -4.88
CA SER A 86 -12.12 -8.14 -5.90
C SER A 86 -13.26 -9.00 -6.45
N ASN A 87 -13.14 -10.33 -6.36
CA ASN A 87 -14.15 -11.28 -6.82
C ASN A 87 -15.19 -11.64 -5.76
N THR A 88 -15.02 -11.19 -4.52
CA THR A 88 -15.98 -11.44 -3.44
C THR A 88 -17.26 -10.62 -3.65
N PRO A 89 -18.47 -11.20 -3.50
CA PRO A 89 -19.73 -10.49 -3.76
C PRO A 89 -19.89 -9.16 -3.00
N ALA A 90 -19.39 -9.09 -1.77
CA ALA A 90 -19.39 -7.87 -0.95
C ALA A 90 -18.58 -6.72 -1.59
N ASN A 91 -17.57 -7.03 -2.39
CA ASN A 91 -16.67 -6.08 -3.03
C ASN A 91 -17.02 -5.81 -4.50
N ARG A 92 -17.97 -6.55 -5.09
CA ARG A 92 -18.48 -6.35 -6.45
C ARG A 92 -19.70 -5.45 -6.52
N THR A 93 -20.43 -5.32 -5.41
CA THR A 93 -21.72 -4.64 -5.41
C THR A 93 -21.53 -3.14 -5.26
N SER A 94 -21.86 -2.40 -6.31
CA SER A 94 -22.04 -0.96 -6.25
C SER A 94 -23.26 -0.61 -5.42
N ARG A 95 -23.08 -0.28 -4.14
CA ARG A 95 -24.14 0.31 -3.33
C ARG A 95 -24.29 1.79 -3.74
N VAL A 96 -25.03 2.01 -4.82
CA VAL A 96 -25.48 3.37 -5.16
C VAL A 96 -26.66 3.70 -4.25
N GLU A 97 -26.39 4.23 -3.06
CA GLU A 97 -27.39 4.91 -2.24
C GLU A 97 -26.84 6.25 -1.77
N VAL A 98 -27.54 7.32 -2.12
CA VAL A 98 -27.40 8.60 -1.42
C VAL A 98 -28.27 8.51 -0.18
N ALA A 99 -27.69 8.05 0.93
CA ALA A 99 -28.31 8.16 2.25
C ALA A 99 -27.75 9.39 2.96
N GLY A 100 -28.57 10.44 3.08
CA GLY A 100 -28.33 11.52 4.07
C GLY A 100 -27.08 12.39 3.89
N GLY A 101 -26.46 12.44 2.70
CA GLY A 101 -25.31 13.32 2.44
C GLY A 101 -23.94 12.74 2.84
N GLN A 102 -23.84 11.44 3.11
CA GLN A 102 -22.54 10.77 3.32
C GLN A 102 -21.92 10.27 2.02
N LEU A 103 -20.59 10.39 1.93
CA LEU A 103 -19.78 9.84 0.84
C LEU A 103 -19.79 8.31 0.94
N VAL A 104 -20.55 7.66 0.05
CA VAL A 104 -20.51 6.20 -0.10
C VAL A 104 -19.47 5.89 -1.19
N VAL A 105 -18.31 5.37 -0.77
CA VAL A 105 -17.33 4.83 -1.71
C VAL A 105 -17.77 3.41 -2.06
N ASP A 106 -17.95 3.18 -3.35
CA ASP A 106 -18.30 1.87 -3.89
C ASP A 106 -17.24 0.82 -3.51
N PRO A 107 -17.62 -0.33 -2.91
CA PRO A 107 -16.68 -1.40 -2.59
C PRO A 107 -15.80 -1.85 -3.77
N SER A 108 -16.32 -1.77 -5.00
CA SER A 108 -15.55 -2.10 -6.21
C SER A 108 -14.45 -1.10 -6.52
N SER A 109 -14.58 0.16 -6.07
CA SER A 109 -13.57 1.22 -6.29
C SER A 109 -12.28 0.99 -5.50
N PHE A 110 -12.28 0.12 -4.48
CA PHE A 110 -11.05 -0.25 -3.75
C PHE A 110 -10.13 -1.16 -4.56
N PHE A 111 -10.64 -1.84 -5.60
CA PHE A 111 -9.88 -2.80 -6.39
C PHE A 111 -9.71 -2.30 -7.84
N ARG A 112 -8.48 -1.89 -8.19
CA ARG A 112 -8.13 -1.41 -9.53
C ARG A 112 -7.26 -2.41 -10.30
N LYS A 113 -5.97 -2.10 -10.49
CA LYS A 113 -5.03 -3.00 -11.19
C LYS A 113 -4.16 -3.82 -10.24
N GLY A 114 -3.86 -3.31 -9.04
CA GLY A 114 -3.00 -3.99 -8.06
C GLY A 114 -1.60 -4.31 -8.60
N LYS A 115 -1.02 -3.43 -9.43
CA LYS A 115 0.28 -3.65 -10.09
C LYS A 115 1.25 -2.52 -9.77
N VAL A 116 2.49 -2.91 -9.48
CA VAL A 116 3.64 -1.99 -9.38
C VAL A 116 3.94 -1.43 -10.77
N GLY A 117 4.29 -0.14 -10.82
CA GLY A 117 4.75 0.51 -12.06
C GLY A 117 3.66 1.00 -13.01
N ASP A 118 2.36 0.92 -12.65
CA ASP A 118 1.29 1.40 -13.55
C ASP A 118 1.33 2.91 -13.81
N TRP A 119 2.11 3.68 -13.04
CA TRP A 119 2.30 5.12 -13.21
C TRP A 119 2.81 5.50 -14.61
N VAL A 120 3.57 4.62 -15.29
CA VAL A 120 4.07 4.83 -16.66
C VAL A 120 2.95 5.02 -17.69
N ASN A 121 1.75 4.52 -17.40
CA ASN A 121 0.59 4.65 -18.27
C ASN A 121 -0.17 5.96 -18.07
N HIS A 122 0.22 6.77 -17.07
CA HIS A 122 -0.50 7.95 -16.63
C HIS A 122 0.38 9.21 -16.65
N MET A 123 1.64 9.10 -16.23
CA MET A 123 2.54 10.25 -16.13
C MET A 123 3.30 10.50 -17.43
N SER A 124 3.50 11.78 -17.76
CA SER A 124 4.46 12.18 -18.79
C SER A 124 5.90 12.06 -18.26
N LYS A 125 6.89 12.11 -19.17
CA LYS A 125 8.31 12.11 -18.78
C LYS A 125 8.70 13.27 -17.87
N ASP A 126 8.08 14.44 -18.07
CA ASP A 126 8.33 15.60 -17.20
C ASP A 126 7.73 15.40 -15.80
N MET A 127 6.57 14.74 -15.69
CA MET A 127 5.97 14.39 -14.40
C MET A 127 6.80 13.34 -13.66
N GLU A 128 7.27 12.31 -14.37
CA GLU A 128 8.19 11.29 -13.83
C GLU A 128 9.44 11.95 -13.24
N ALA A 129 10.16 12.74 -14.05
CA ALA A 129 11.37 13.43 -13.61
C ALA A 129 11.13 14.38 -12.43
N ARG A 130 10.00 15.10 -12.44
CA ARG A 130 9.63 15.97 -11.31
C ARG A 130 9.32 15.17 -10.04
N MET A 131 8.65 14.03 -10.14
CA MET A 131 8.37 13.19 -8.98
C MET A 131 9.66 12.63 -8.39
N ASP A 132 10.57 12.14 -9.24
CA ASP A 132 11.87 11.63 -8.78
C ASP A 132 12.68 12.71 -8.05
N GLN A 133 12.69 13.93 -8.57
CA GLN A 133 13.33 15.07 -7.91
C GLN A 133 12.70 15.35 -6.55
N VAL A 134 11.36 15.44 -6.46
CA VAL A 134 10.67 15.71 -5.20
C VAL A 134 10.95 14.61 -4.18
N VAL A 135 10.90 13.33 -4.57
CA VAL A 135 11.20 12.21 -3.67
C VAL A 135 12.65 12.29 -3.20
N ALA A 136 13.61 12.52 -4.10
CA ALA A 136 15.03 12.63 -3.74
C ALA A 136 15.29 13.77 -2.74
N GLU A 137 14.69 14.95 -2.96
CA GLU A 137 14.80 16.10 -2.06
C GLU A 137 14.16 15.82 -0.69
N LYS A 138 12.93 15.28 -0.68
CA LYS A 138 12.18 15.03 0.56
C LYS A 138 12.74 13.89 1.40
N PHE A 139 13.35 12.89 0.75
CA PHE A 139 13.87 11.70 1.41
C PHE A 139 15.38 11.80 1.66
N GLN A 140 16.00 12.94 1.34
CA GLN A 140 17.41 13.18 1.58
C GLN A 140 17.77 12.92 3.05
N GLY A 141 18.76 12.05 3.27
CA GLY A 141 19.22 11.68 4.63
C GLY A 141 18.35 10.67 5.37
N SER A 142 17.23 10.20 4.80
CA SER A 142 16.34 9.22 5.44
C SER A 142 16.78 7.75 5.32
N CYS A 143 17.89 7.49 4.60
CA CYS A 143 18.36 6.16 4.19
C CYS A 143 17.33 5.32 3.40
N LEU A 144 16.22 5.92 2.95
CA LEU A 144 15.23 5.28 2.10
C LEU A 144 15.59 5.53 0.63
N MET A 145 15.72 4.44 -0.12
CA MET A 145 15.91 4.43 -1.57
C MET A 145 14.83 3.54 -2.19
N PHE A 146 14.30 3.95 -3.35
CA PHE A 146 13.29 3.22 -4.11
C PHE A 146 13.86 2.74 -5.43
#